data_AF-A0A2P5KDM2-F1
#
_entry.id   AF-A0A2P5KDM2-F1
#
_cell.length_a   1.000
_cell.length_b   1.000
_cell.length_c   1.000
_cell.angle_alpha   90.00
_cell.angle_beta   90.00
_cell.angle_gamma   90.00
#
_symmetry.space_group_name_H-M   'P 1'
#
loop_
_entity.id
_entity.type
_entity.pdbx_description
1 polymer ?
#
loop_
_entity_poly.entity_id
_entity_poly.type
_entity_poly.pdbx_seq_one_letter_code
_entity_poly.pdbx_strand_id
1 'polypeptide(L)'
;MLAARELASGHDHRIAQSYLTIHRNRKLRHAIEVRHESFVNPQFIRLLRRYHAALVVSDSTEHWPCIEDVTADFVYLRLHGTESKYAGAYSDPALQRWARRRVFCYFDSDTKTQAPFDAQRLIEIVARAGSSTAADEATR
;
A
#
# COMPACT_ATOMS: atom_id res chain seq x y z
N MET A 1 5.07 1.31 -20.46
CA MET A 1 3.60 1.30 -20.65
C MET A 1 3.16 0.51 -21.88
N LEU A 2 3.92 0.49 -22.99
CA LEU A 2 3.55 -0.29 -24.18
C LEU A 2 3.44 -1.81 -23.92
N ALA A 3 4.43 -2.41 -23.24
CA ALA A 3 4.36 -3.81 -22.83
C ALA A 3 3.15 -4.12 -21.91
N ALA A 4 2.76 -3.19 -21.05
CA ALA A 4 1.58 -3.35 -20.20
C ALA A 4 0.28 -3.31 -21.03
N ARG A 5 0.22 -2.44 -22.06
CA ARG A 5 -0.90 -2.41 -23.01
C ARG A 5 -0.99 -3.68 -23.82
N GLU A 6 0.15 -4.18 -24.30
CA GLU A 6 0.24 -5.43 -25.05
C GLU A 6 -0.26 -6.61 -24.20
N LEU A 7 0.21 -6.74 -22.95
CA LEU A 7 -0.31 -7.75 -22.02
C LEU A 7 -1.82 -7.60 -21.79
N ALA A 8 -2.29 -6.37 -21.55
CA ALA A 8 -3.70 -6.09 -21.30
C ALA A 8 -4.59 -6.34 -22.54
N SER A 9 -4.03 -6.33 -23.75
CA SER A 9 -4.76 -6.68 -24.97
C SER A 9 -5.08 -8.17 -25.09
N GLY A 10 -4.37 -9.01 -24.34
CA GLY A 10 -4.66 -10.44 -24.19
C GLY A 10 -5.67 -10.77 -23.08
N HIS A 11 -6.55 -9.84 -22.71
CA HIS A 11 -7.55 -10.08 -21.66
C HIS A 11 -8.52 -11.21 -22.03
N ASP A 12 -9.04 -11.90 -21.01
CA ASP A 12 -10.02 -12.97 -21.19
C ASP A 12 -11.47 -12.42 -21.29
N HIS A 13 -12.43 -13.34 -21.37
CA HIS A 13 -13.86 -13.06 -21.47
C HIS A 13 -14.46 -12.38 -20.23
N ARG A 14 -13.73 -12.28 -19.09
CA ARG A 14 -14.22 -11.59 -17.90
C ARG A 14 -14.19 -10.07 -18.06
N ILE A 15 -13.46 -9.56 -19.04
CA ILE A 15 -13.41 -8.14 -19.39
C ILE A 15 -14.32 -7.91 -20.59
N ALA A 16 -15.55 -7.47 -20.33
CA ALA A 16 -16.54 -7.18 -21.38
C ALA A 16 -16.12 -6.02 -22.30
N GLN A 17 -15.41 -5.03 -21.76
CA GLN A 17 -14.87 -3.90 -22.50
C GLN A 17 -13.52 -3.48 -21.92
N SER A 18 -12.50 -3.40 -22.77
CA SER A 18 -11.15 -2.98 -22.39
C SER A 18 -10.88 -1.52 -22.77
N TYR A 19 -10.25 -0.78 -21.86
CA TYR A 19 -9.87 0.61 -22.04
C TYR A 19 -8.34 0.72 -22.09
N LEU A 20 -7.76 0.53 -23.28
CA LEU A 20 -6.31 0.37 -23.47
C LEU A 20 -5.59 1.62 -24.00
N THR A 21 -6.31 2.73 -24.18
CA THR A 21 -5.75 3.99 -24.68
C THR A 21 -4.78 4.59 -23.66
N ILE A 22 -3.53 4.81 -24.07
CA ILE A 22 -2.52 5.49 -23.24
C ILE A 22 -2.44 6.95 -23.69
N HIS A 23 -2.92 7.87 -22.85
CA HIS A 23 -2.85 9.30 -23.13
C HIS A 23 -1.47 9.92 -22.87
N ARG A 24 -0.67 9.29 -22.00
CA ARG A 24 0.68 9.75 -21.64
C ARG A 24 1.56 8.61 -21.16
N ASN A 25 2.83 8.62 -21.56
CA ASN A 25 3.81 7.65 -21.03
C ASN A 25 4.24 8.08 -19.62
N ARG A 26 4.21 7.14 -18.68
CA ARG A 26 4.55 7.31 -17.28
C ARG A 26 5.35 6.12 -16.78
N LYS A 27 6.24 6.37 -15.81
CA LYS A 27 6.88 5.30 -15.05
C LYS A 27 5.81 4.55 -14.26
N LEU A 28 5.65 3.26 -14.53
CA LEU A 28 4.76 2.39 -13.76
C LEU A 28 5.44 2.00 -12.46
N ARG A 29 4.65 1.92 -11.39
CA ARG A 29 5.05 1.41 -10.07
C ARG A 29 4.22 0.16 -9.83
N HIS A 30 4.86 -0.92 -9.43
CA HIS A 30 4.21 -2.20 -9.21
C HIS A 30 4.04 -2.44 -7.72
N ALA A 31 2.86 -2.86 -7.32
CA ALA A 31 2.56 -3.33 -5.98
C ALA A 31 1.99 -4.75 -6.08
N ILE A 32 2.45 -5.66 -5.24
CA ILE A 32 2.03 -7.06 -5.21
C ILE A 32 1.40 -7.35 -3.86
N GLU A 33 0.16 -7.80 -3.90
CA GLU A 33 -0.56 -8.30 -2.74
C GLU A 33 -0.53 -9.81 -2.74
N VAL A 34 -0.24 -10.39 -1.57
CA VAL A 34 -0.20 -11.84 -1.39
C VAL A 34 -1.28 -12.26 -0.40
N ARG A 35 -1.91 -13.39 -0.69
CA ARG A 35 -3.00 -13.96 0.12
C ARG A 35 -2.70 -15.43 0.48
N HIS A 36 -1.42 -15.75 0.64
CA HIS A 36 -1.01 -17.13 0.96
C HIS A 36 0.32 -17.17 1.71
N GLU A 37 0.41 -18.02 2.73
CA GLU A 37 1.57 -18.11 3.64
C GLU A 37 2.87 -18.51 2.95
N SER A 38 2.80 -19.20 1.80
CA SER A 38 4.00 -19.56 1.03
C SER A 38 4.85 -18.35 0.63
N PHE A 39 4.28 -17.15 0.60
CA PHE A 39 4.99 -15.90 0.33
C PHE A 39 5.66 -15.29 1.56
N VAL A 40 5.41 -15.81 2.77
CA VAL A 40 6.08 -15.44 4.01
C VAL A 40 7.48 -16.07 4.04
N ASN A 41 8.35 -15.61 3.13
CA ASN A 41 9.71 -16.10 3.07
C ASN A 41 10.71 -15.02 2.59
N PRO A 42 11.99 -15.11 3.00
CA PRO A 42 12.98 -14.10 2.64
C PRO A 42 13.30 -14.04 1.13
N GLN A 43 13.10 -15.12 0.38
CA GLN A 43 13.39 -15.14 -1.07
C GLN A 43 12.42 -14.23 -1.82
N PHE A 44 11.14 -14.26 -1.45
CA PHE A 44 10.11 -13.39 -2.02
C PHE A 44 10.40 -11.92 -1.75
N ILE A 45 10.74 -11.56 -0.52
CA ILE A 45 11.08 -10.18 -0.15
C ILE A 45 12.32 -9.68 -0.93
N ARG A 46 13.34 -10.52 -1.11
CA ARG A 46 14.51 -10.18 -1.94
C ARG A 46 14.12 -9.93 -3.39
N LEU A 47 13.20 -10.73 -3.93
CA LEU A 47 12.70 -10.56 -5.30
C LEU A 47 12.02 -9.20 -5.47
N LEU A 48 11.13 -8.84 -4.55
CA LEU A 48 10.43 -7.55 -4.58
C LEU A 48 11.41 -6.37 -4.53
N ARG A 49 12.40 -6.42 -3.63
CA ARG A 49 13.46 -5.40 -3.53
C ARG A 49 14.27 -5.27 -4.81
N ARG A 50 14.65 -6.40 -5.43
CA ARG A 50 15.41 -6.44 -6.69
C ARG A 50 14.66 -5.73 -7.83
N TYR A 51 13.35 -5.86 -7.88
CA TYR A 51 12.52 -5.25 -8.93
C TYR A 51 11.87 -3.93 -8.53
N HIS A 52 12.19 -3.40 -7.35
CA HIS A 52 11.55 -2.19 -6.79
C HIS A 52 10.01 -2.26 -6.82
N ALA A 53 9.46 -3.45 -6.58
CA ALA A 53 8.02 -3.68 -6.47
C ALA A 53 7.62 -3.60 -4.99
N ALA A 54 6.59 -2.82 -4.68
CA ALA A 54 6.06 -2.71 -3.33
C ALA A 54 5.32 -3.98 -2.94
N LEU A 55 5.51 -4.43 -1.72
CA LEU A 55 4.59 -5.34 -1.05
C LEU A 55 3.37 -4.52 -0.62
N VAL A 56 2.17 -5.03 -0.92
CA VAL A 56 0.94 -4.45 -0.39
C VAL A 56 0.78 -4.92 1.05
N VAL A 57 0.66 -3.97 1.97
CA VAL A 57 0.25 -4.25 3.34
C VAL A 57 -1.27 -4.34 3.34
N SER A 58 -1.80 -5.56 3.43
CA SER A 58 -3.24 -5.80 3.49
C SER A 58 -3.69 -6.01 4.94
N ASP A 59 -4.53 -5.10 5.43
CA ASP A 59 -5.22 -5.24 6.70
C ASP A 59 -6.64 -5.75 6.41
N SER A 60 -6.93 -6.98 6.83
CA SER A 60 -8.19 -7.68 6.56
C SER A 60 -8.55 -8.59 7.74
N THR A 61 -9.84 -8.85 7.92
CA THR A 61 -10.37 -9.82 8.89
C THR A 61 -10.13 -11.28 8.48
N GLU A 62 -9.76 -11.53 7.24
CA GLU A 62 -9.41 -12.86 6.74
C GLU A 62 -7.99 -13.25 7.20
N HIS A 63 -7.73 -14.55 7.37
CA HIS A 63 -6.44 -15.08 7.84
C HIS A 63 -5.37 -15.05 6.74
N TRP A 64 -5.04 -13.86 6.26
CA TRP A 64 -3.95 -13.64 5.32
C TRP A 64 -2.67 -13.25 6.04
N PRO A 65 -1.49 -13.60 5.49
CA PRO A 65 -0.23 -13.19 6.09
C PRO A 65 -0.10 -11.67 6.06
N CYS A 66 -0.04 -11.05 7.25
CA CYS A 66 0.31 -9.65 7.40
C CYS A 66 1.84 -9.50 7.40
N ILE A 67 2.38 -8.97 6.30
CA ILE A 67 3.82 -8.76 6.11
C ILE A 67 4.04 -7.27 5.83
N GLU A 68 4.94 -6.63 6.59
CA GLU A 68 5.17 -5.18 6.55
C GLU A 68 6.54 -4.79 5.98
N ASP A 69 7.21 -5.75 5.31
CA ASP A 69 8.50 -5.53 4.68
C ASP A 69 8.44 -4.39 3.65
N VAL A 70 9.30 -3.39 3.86
CA VAL A 70 9.49 -2.33 2.85
C VAL A 70 10.39 -2.83 1.73
N THR A 71 9.84 -2.83 0.52
CA THR A 71 10.49 -3.38 -0.67
C THR A 71 10.66 -2.38 -1.81
N ALA A 72 10.07 -1.19 -1.71
CA ALA A 72 10.16 -0.12 -2.69
C ALA A 72 10.37 1.28 -2.06
N ASP A 73 10.49 2.31 -2.91
CA ASP A 73 10.55 3.73 -2.53
C ASP A 73 9.16 4.30 -2.14
N PHE A 74 8.13 3.46 -2.11
CA PHE A 74 6.78 3.76 -1.70
C PHE A 74 6.16 2.60 -0.93
N VAL A 75 5.07 2.89 -0.22
CA VAL A 75 4.29 1.95 0.59
C VAL A 75 2.88 1.95 0.03
N TYR A 76 2.26 0.77 -0.06
CA TYR A 76 0.91 0.61 -0.55
C TYR A 76 0.09 -0.15 0.49
N LEU A 77 -0.91 0.51 1.09
CA LEU A 77 -1.79 -0.09 2.08
C LEU A 77 -3.17 -0.34 1.47
N ARG A 78 -3.72 -1.52 1.73
CA ARG A 78 -5.13 -1.86 1.48
C ARG A 78 -5.81 -2.20 2.80
N LEU A 79 -6.75 -1.34 3.19
CA LEU A 79 -7.48 -1.48 4.45
C LEU A 79 -8.90 -2.01 4.14
N HIS A 80 -9.19 -3.23 4.56
CA HIS A 80 -10.46 -3.92 4.31
C HIS A 80 -11.43 -3.89 5.50
N GLY A 81 -11.07 -3.22 6.62
CA GLY A 81 -11.89 -3.12 7.84
C GLY A 81 -11.45 -4.11 8.93
N THR A 82 -11.79 -3.82 10.19
CA THR A 82 -11.14 -4.43 11.37
C THR A 82 -12.09 -5.18 12.30
N GLU A 83 -11.71 -6.41 12.66
CA GLU A 83 -11.85 -6.96 14.01
C GLU A 83 -10.51 -7.64 14.43
N SER A 84 -9.47 -6.80 14.67
CA SER A 84 -8.14 -7.06 15.29
C SER A 84 -7.12 -7.88 14.46
N LYS A 85 -5.77 -7.70 14.53
CA LYS A 85 -4.81 -7.34 15.60
C LYS A 85 -3.48 -6.77 15.04
N TYR A 86 -2.79 -5.86 15.77
CA TYR A 86 -1.47 -6.06 16.45
C TYR A 86 -0.73 -4.74 16.79
N ALA A 87 0.09 -4.86 17.83
CA ALA A 87 0.73 -3.80 18.61
C ALA A 87 2.25 -3.76 18.39
N GLY A 88 2.83 -2.56 18.49
CA GLY A 88 4.27 -2.32 18.58
C GLY A 88 4.61 -0.89 18.17
N ALA A 89 5.16 -0.08 19.08
CA ALA A 89 5.61 1.27 18.74
C ALA A 89 6.86 1.18 17.84
N TYR A 90 6.82 1.87 16.70
CA TYR A 90 7.97 2.00 15.81
C TYR A 90 9.03 2.90 16.45
N SER A 91 10.32 2.57 16.28
CA SER A 91 11.42 3.43 16.73
C SER A 91 11.51 4.71 15.91
N ASP A 92 11.99 5.81 16.49
CA ASP A 92 12.14 7.10 15.80
C ASP A 92 12.93 7.01 14.47
N PRO A 93 14.03 6.24 14.37
CA PRO A 93 14.71 6.05 13.08
C PRO A 93 13.84 5.32 12.06
N ALA A 94 13.00 4.37 12.50
CA ALA A 94 12.05 3.71 11.63
C ALA A 94 10.98 4.72 11.16
N LEU A 95 10.41 5.52 12.07
CA LEU A 95 9.42 6.57 11.79
C LEU A 95 9.98 7.61 10.81
N GLN A 96 11.19 8.12 11.01
CA GLN A 96 11.86 9.04 10.07
C GLN A 96 12.08 8.39 8.69
N ARG A 97 12.38 7.09 8.64
CA ARG A 97 12.50 6.33 7.40
C ARG A 97 11.16 6.16 6.69
N TRP A 98 10.05 6.05 7.43
CA TRP A 98 8.69 5.98 6.88
C TRP A 98 8.21 7.36 6.40
N ALA A 99 8.50 8.43 7.14
CA ALA A 99 8.14 9.81 6.79
C ALA A 99 8.71 10.28 5.44
N ARG A 100 9.87 9.75 5.03
CA ARG A 100 10.48 10.05 3.72
C ARG A 100 9.86 9.28 2.55
N ARG A 101 8.97 8.32 2.81
CA ARG A 101 8.36 7.47 1.77
C ARG A 101 7.01 8.00 1.36
N ARG A 102 6.69 7.80 0.08
CA ARG A 102 5.34 8.03 -0.43
C ARG A 102 4.45 6.90 0.06
N VAL A 103 3.42 7.24 0.83
CA VAL A 103 2.42 6.28 1.30
C VAL A 103 1.17 6.44 0.45
N PHE A 104 0.76 5.36 -0.21
CA PHE A 104 -0.53 5.27 -0.86
C PHE A 104 -1.43 4.37 -0.01
N CYS A 105 -2.57 4.90 0.43
CA CYS A 105 -3.52 4.18 1.27
C CYS A 105 -4.88 4.13 0.55
N TYR A 106 -5.42 2.93 0.41
CA TYR A 106 -6.71 2.68 -0.21
C TYR A 106 -7.62 1.91 0.76
N PHE A 107 -8.80 2.47 0.99
CA PHE A 107 -9.87 1.81 1.72
C PHE A 107 -10.72 1.03 0.72
N ASP A 108 -10.85 -0.27 0.96
CA ASP A 108 -11.57 -1.19 0.08
C ASP A 108 -12.53 -2.05 0.90
N SER A 109 -13.18 -1.42 1.88
CA SER A 109 -14.24 -2.03 2.66
C SER A 109 -15.51 -2.18 1.81
N ASP A 110 -16.19 -3.32 1.93
CA ASP A 110 -17.38 -3.66 1.14
C ASP A 110 -18.56 -2.70 1.39
N THR A 111 -18.55 -1.96 2.50
CA THR A 111 -19.48 -0.88 2.77
C THR A 111 -19.12 0.34 1.93
N LYS A 112 -19.53 0.34 0.66
CA LYS A 112 -19.20 1.35 -0.38
C LYS A 112 -19.38 2.83 0.03
N THR A 113 -20.14 3.10 1.08
CA THR A 113 -20.36 4.46 1.60
C THR A 113 -19.35 4.89 2.66
N GLN A 114 -18.65 3.98 3.34
CA GLN A 114 -17.81 4.30 4.50
C GLN A 114 -16.36 4.63 4.13
N ALA A 115 -15.80 3.95 3.11
CA ALA A 115 -14.42 4.13 2.68
C ALA A 115 -13.97 5.59 2.45
N PRO A 116 -14.79 6.49 1.83
CA PRO A 116 -14.43 7.90 1.71
C PRO A 116 -14.35 8.65 3.05
N PHE A 117 -15.23 8.33 4.01
CA PHE A 117 -15.23 8.97 5.33
C PHE A 117 -14.03 8.51 6.16
N ASP A 118 -13.68 7.23 6.11
CA ASP A 118 -12.49 6.70 6.78
C ASP A 118 -11.21 7.32 6.20
N ALA A 119 -11.14 7.50 4.87
CA ALA A 119 -10.04 8.19 4.22
C ALA A 119 -9.91 9.65 4.67
N GLN A 120 -11.01 10.40 4.72
CA GLN A 120 -11.03 11.77 5.23
C GLN A 120 -10.57 11.83 6.69
N ARG A 121 -11.08 10.91 7.51
CA ARG A 121 -10.72 10.83 8.93
C ARG A 121 -9.24 10.52 9.13
N LEU A 122 -8.68 9.61 8.34
CA LEU A 122 -7.25 9.28 8.39
C LEU A 122 -6.39 10.49 8.00
N ILE A 123 -6.79 11.28 6.99
CA ILE A 123 -6.11 12.53 6.62
C ILE A 123 -6.05 13.49 7.81
N GLU A 124 -7.16 13.68 8.52
CA GLU A 124 -7.20 14.55 9.71
C GLU A 124 -6.26 14.06 10.82
N ILE A 125 -6.26 12.76 11.10
CA ILE A 125 -5.42 12.15 12.15
C ILE A 125 -3.94 12.33 11.80
N VAL A 126 -3.55 12.02 10.56
CA VAL A 126 -2.16 12.16 10.09
C VAL A 126 -1.72 13.62 10.15
N ALA A 127 -2.58 14.56 9.73
CA ALA A 127 -2.28 15.99 9.81
C ALA A 127 -2.04 16.45 11.26
N ARG A 128 -2.85 15.99 12.22
CA ARG A 128 -2.65 16.31 13.65
C ARG A 128 -1.37 15.70 14.21
N ALA A 129 -1.07 14.45 13.88
CA ALA A 129 0.14 13.77 14.34
C ALA A 129 1.43 14.41 13.78
N GLY A 130 1.40 14.87 12.53
CA GLY A 130 2.50 15.63 11.93
C GLY A 130 2.74 17.00 12.58
N SER A 131 1.67 17.68 13.00
CA SER A 131 1.78 18.97 13.71
C SER A 131 2.32 18.84 15.14
N SER A 132 1.98 17.74 15.83
CA SER A 132 2.47 17.46 17.20
C SER A 132 3.97 17.15 17.24
N THR A 133 4.45 16.39 16.26
CA THR A 133 5.88 16.01 16.17
C THR A 133 6.79 17.20 15.85
N ALA A 134 6.32 18.14 15.03
CA ALA A 134 7.05 19.38 14.75
C ALA A 134 7.13 20.34 15.96
N ALA A 135 6.12 20.35 16.84
CA ALA A 135 6.11 21.18 18.05
C ALA A 135 7.07 20.64 19.13
N ASP A 136 7.20 19.32 19.24
CA ASP A 136 8.12 18.68 20.19
C ASP A 136 9.60 18.79 19.77
N GLU A 137 9.90 18.83 18.46
CA GLU A 137 11.26 19.08 17.96
C GLU A 137 11.70 20.55 18.12
N ALA A 138 10.79 21.51 18.09
CA ALA A 138 11.10 22.94 18.25
C ALA A 138 11.40 23.37 19.71
N THR A 139 11.18 22.48 20.68
CA THR A 139 11.35 22.74 22.13
C THR A 139 12.61 22.06 22.71
N ARG A 140 13.47 21.46 21.87
CA ARG A 140 14.78 20.90 22.24
C ARG A 140 15.92 21.65 21.57
#